data_AF-A0A424YW08-F1
#
_entry.id   AF-A0A424YW08-F1
#
_cell.length_a   1.000
_cell.length_b   1.000
_cell.length_c   1.000
_cell.angle_alpha   90.00
_cell.angle_beta   90.00
_cell.angle_gamma   90.00
#
_symmetry.space_group_name_H-M   'P 1'
#
loop_
_entity.id
_entity.type
_entity.pdbx_description
1 polymer ?
#
loop_
_entity_poly.entity_id
_entity_poly.type
_entity_poly.pdbx_seq_one_letter_code
_entity_poly.pdbx_strand_id
1 'polypeptide(L)'
;MAIVADQPLILSSAERAGILITRKEHCLCPSCPTYRECAEKADDRIFCTLGKSREGCITDEEKGCICGDCVVYRDIGFQKAFFCTRGNEQQQRILSIYEMRDKVY
;
A
#
# COMPACT_ATOMS: atom_id res chain seq x y z
N MET A 1 -27.70 -3.68 17.32
CA MET A 1 -26.64 -4.20 16.45
C MET A 1 -26.45 -3.19 15.34
N ALA A 2 -25.39 -2.39 15.38
CA ALA A 2 -25.15 -1.36 14.37
C ALA A 2 -24.70 -2.06 13.08
N ILE A 3 -25.58 -2.02 12.08
CA ILE A 3 -25.24 -2.26 10.69
C ILE A 3 -24.14 -1.26 10.31
N VAL A 4 -22.91 -1.75 10.11
CA VAL A 4 -21.86 -0.96 9.48
C VAL A 4 -22.28 -0.84 8.02
N ALA A 5 -23.03 0.22 7.73
CA ALA A 5 -23.48 0.51 6.38
C ALA A 5 -22.24 0.70 5.50
N ASP A 6 -22.25 0.00 4.37
CA ASP A 6 -21.40 0.22 3.19
C ASP A 6 -21.72 1.61 2.60
N GLN A 7 -21.41 2.65 3.37
CA GLN A 7 -21.54 4.03 2.96
C GLN A 7 -20.24 4.37 2.22
N PRO A 8 -20.30 4.94 1.00
CA PRO A 8 -19.10 5.39 0.33
C PRO A 8 -18.39 6.37 1.26
N LEU A 9 -17.18 6.00 1.65
CA LEU A 9 -16.34 6.68 2.63
C LEU A 9 -15.99 8.10 2.13
N ILE A 10 -16.89 9.06 2.31
CA ILE A 10 -16.64 10.49 2.13
C ILE A 10 -15.89 10.97 3.38
N LEU A 11 -14.59 10.68 3.47
CA LEU A 11 -13.76 11.22 4.54
C LEU A 11 -13.41 12.68 4.29
N SER A 12 -13.53 13.49 5.33
CA SER A 12 -12.91 14.82 5.40
C SER A 12 -11.38 14.74 5.32
N SER A 13 -10.74 15.87 5.05
CA SER A 13 -9.27 15.96 5.03
C SER A 13 -8.63 15.54 6.35
N ALA A 14 -9.25 15.90 7.48
CA ALA A 14 -8.77 15.56 8.81
C ALA A 14 -8.87 14.06 9.10
N GLU A 15 -9.98 13.42 8.75
CA GLU A 15 -10.16 11.97 8.92
C GLU A 15 -9.18 11.18 8.05
N ARG A 16 -8.95 11.62 6.79
CA ARG A 16 -7.93 11.02 5.92
C ARG A 16 -6.54 11.13 6.55
N ALA A 17 -6.19 12.30 7.06
CA ALA A 17 -4.89 12.52 7.71
C ALA A 17 -4.73 11.60 8.94
N GLY A 18 -5.77 11.48 9.77
CA GLY A 18 -5.77 10.58 10.94
C GLY A 18 -5.48 9.12 10.56
N ILE A 19 -6.14 8.60 9.52
CA ILE A 19 -5.89 7.23 9.04
C ILE A 19 -4.45 7.07 8.56
N LEU A 20 -3.90 8.04 7.84
CA LEU A 20 -2.51 7.98 7.37
C LEU A 20 -1.53 7.95 8.55
N ILE A 21 -1.79 8.73 9.60
CA ILE A 21 -0.96 8.74 10.82
C ILE A 21 -1.01 7.38 11.50
N THR A 22 -2.21 6.86 11.80
CA THR A 22 -2.36 5.54 12.44
C THR A 22 -1.69 4.43 11.65
N ARG A 23 -1.82 4.44 10.32
CA ARG A 23 -1.15 3.44 9.48
C ARG A 23 0.36 3.55 9.52
N LYS A 24 0.92 4.76 9.58
CA LYS A 24 2.38 4.96 9.70
C LYS A 24 2.93 4.40 11.00
N GLU A 25 2.18 4.50 12.09
CA GLU A 25 2.58 3.97 13.40
C GLU A 25 2.57 2.43 13.46
N HIS A 26 1.65 1.79 12.72
CA HIS A 26 1.43 0.34 12.79
C HIS A 26 2.09 -0.43 11.63
N CYS A 27 2.68 0.26 10.66
CA CYS A 27 3.27 -0.36 9.49
C CYS A 27 4.72 -0.79 9.74
N LEU A 28 5.07 -1.99 9.26
CA LEU A 28 6.43 -2.54 9.36
C LEU A 28 7.36 -2.12 8.20
N CYS A 29 6.95 -1.20 7.33
CA CYS A 29 7.78 -0.77 6.20
C CYS A 29 9.22 -0.36 6.58
N PRO A 30 9.49 0.31 7.72
CA PRO A 30 10.86 0.61 8.14
C PRO A 30 11.76 -0.62 8.34
N SER A 31 11.17 -1.79 8.62
CA SER A 31 11.88 -3.07 8.76
C SER A 31 11.98 -3.86 7.45
N CYS A 32 11.41 -3.35 6.35
CA CYS A 32 11.41 -4.03 5.07
C CYS A 32 12.82 -4.06 4.48
N PRO A 33 13.30 -5.20 3.93
CA PRO A 33 14.65 -5.30 3.38
C PRO A 33 14.90 -4.39 2.18
N THR A 34 13.83 -3.88 1.56
CA THR A 34 13.86 -2.92 0.45
C THR A 34 13.76 -1.46 0.91
N TYR A 35 13.56 -1.21 2.21
CA TYR A 35 13.51 0.13 2.79
C TYR A 35 14.92 0.71 2.84
N ARG A 36 15.13 1.85 2.17
CA ARG A 36 16.42 2.53 2.06
C ARG A 36 16.36 3.90 2.75
N GLU A 37 17.52 4.50 2.99
CA GLU A 37 17.64 5.84 3.58
C GLU A 37 16.81 6.90 2.83
N CYS A 38 16.67 6.80 1.50
CA CYS A 38 15.81 7.72 0.74
C CYS A 38 14.32 7.61 1.11
N ALA A 39 13.83 6.41 1.44
CA ALA A 39 12.45 6.20 1.89
C ALA A 39 12.26 6.68 3.32
N GLU A 40 13.31 6.64 4.13
CA GLU A 40 13.33 7.24 5.47
C GLU A 40 13.24 8.78 5.39
N LYS A 41 14.06 9.40 4.56
CA LYS A 41 14.04 10.86 4.33
C LYS A 41 12.71 11.36 3.78
N ALA A 42 12.05 10.55 2.93
CA ALA A 42 10.74 10.86 2.37
C ALA A 42 9.56 10.55 3.32
N ASP A 43 9.82 9.97 4.50
CA ASP A 43 8.82 9.45 5.44
C ASP A 43 7.81 8.49 4.78
N ASP A 44 8.34 7.65 3.90
CA ASP A 44 7.62 6.76 3.01
C ASP A 44 7.31 5.42 3.69
N ARG A 45 6.53 5.47 4.77
CA ARG A 45 6.34 4.33 5.70
C ARG A 45 5.10 3.48 5.44
N ILE A 46 4.32 3.82 4.41
CA ILE A 46 3.00 3.20 4.13
C ILE A 46 2.76 2.99 2.62
N PHE A 47 3.67 2.31 1.94
CA PHE A 47 3.60 2.09 0.48
C PHE A 47 2.29 1.45 0.01
N CYS A 48 1.73 0.53 0.79
CA CYS A 48 0.46 -0.14 0.48
C CYS A 48 -0.73 0.83 0.43
N THR A 49 -0.65 1.95 1.16
CA THR A 49 -1.70 2.97 1.19
C THR A 49 -1.47 4.06 0.15
N LEU A 50 -0.23 4.54 0.02
CA LEU A 50 0.08 5.66 -0.88
C LEU A 50 0.26 5.21 -2.34
N GLY A 51 0.69 3.96 -2.55
CA GLY A 51 1.08 3.42 -3.85
C GLY A 51 2.45 3.95 -4.29
N LYS A 52 3.37 3.01 -4.57
CA LYS A 52 4.79 3.21 -4.92
C LYS A 52 5.60 4.09 -3.95
N SER A 53 6.92 3.94 -3.93
CA SER A 53 7.77 4.90 -3.21
C SER A 53 7.72 6.25 -3.92
N ARG A 54 7.55 7.33 -3.16
CA ARG A 54 7.83 8.69 -3.60
C ARG A 54 9.28 8.78 -4.05
N GLU A 55 9.53 9.67 -5.01
CA GLU A 55 10.87 9.93 -5.57
C GLU A 55 11.53 8.75 -6.30
N GLY A 56 10.84 7.61 -6.54
CA GLY A 56 11.47 6.46 -7.19
C GLY A 56 12.64 5.88 -6.38
N CYS A 57 12.63 6.04 -5.06
CA CYS A 57 13.68 5.55 -4.17
C CYS A 57 13.87 4.02 -4.24
N ILE A 58 12.77 3.28 -4.40
CA ILE A 58 12.76 1.82 -4.51
C ILE A 58 12.34 1.46 -5.93
N THR A 59 13.30 1.06 -6.78
CA THR A 59 13.03 0.80 -8.21
C THR A 59 12.98 -0.68 -8.56
N ASP A 60 13.97 -1.50 -8.16
CA ASP A 60 14.14 -2.83 -8.81
C ASP A 60 14.64 -3.96 -7.90
N GLU A 61 14.98 -3.69 -6.64
CA GLU A 61 15.49 -4.74 -5.75
C GLU A 61 14.37 -5.38 -4.94
N GLU A 62 13.62 -6.31 -5.53
CA GLU A 62 12.69 -7.17 -4.79
C GLU A 62 13.46 -8.14 -3.89
N LYS A 63 14.03 -7.66 -2.79
CA LYS A 63 14.73 -8.45 -1.75
C LYS A 63 13.76 -9.28 -0.89
N GLY A 64 12.65 -9.70 -1.48
CA GLY A 64 11.48 -10.24 -0.79
C GLY A 64 10.52 -9.14 -0.31
N CYS A 65 9.30 -9.56 0.05
CA CYS A 65 8.25 -8.68 0.54
C CYS A 65 7.69 -9.24 1.84
N ILE A 66 7.82 -8.48 2.93
CA ILE A 66 7.30 -8.83 4.25
C ILE A 66 5.94 -8.19 4.54
N CYS A 67 5.27 -7.64 3.52
CA CYS A 67 4.00 -6.93 3.71
C CYS A 67 2.90 -7.84 4.25
N GLY A 68 2.92 -9.15 3.96
CA GLY A 68 1.92 -10.11 4.47
C GLY A 68 1.87 -10.22 5.99
N ASP A 69 2.99 -9.95 6.67
CA ASP A 69 3.09 -9.98 8.13
C ASP A 69 2.63 -8.66 8.79
N CYS A 70 2.42 -7.61 7.98
CA CYS A 70 2.03 -6.29 8.45
C CYS A 70 0.60 -6.29 8.97
N VAL A 71 0.37 -5.69 10.15
CA VAL A 71 -0.99 -5.54 10.71
C VAL A 71 -1.88 -4.71 9.77
N VAL A 72 -1.36 -3.60 9.25
CA VAL A 72 -2.07 -2.76 8.28
C VAL A 72 -2.49 -3.54 7.02
N TYR A 73 -1.66 -4.49 6.59
CA TYR A 73 -1.98 -5.33 5.43
C TYR A 73 -3.17 -6.24 5.71
N ARG A 74 -3.15 -6.91 6.87
CA ARG A 74 -4.19 -7.87 7.28
C ARG A 74 -5.51 -7.17 7.60
N ASP A 75 -5.46 -6.07 8.34
CA ASP A 75 -6.66 -5.34 8.77
C ASP A 75 -7.45 -4.77 7.60
N ILE A 76 -6.76 -4.30 6.56
CA ILE A 76 -7.40 -3.76 5.36
C ILE A 76 -7.82 -4.88 4.39
N GLY A 77 -7.25 -6.09 4.53
CA GLY A 77 -7.52 -7.20 3.63
C GLY A 77 -6.90 -7.02 2.24
N PHE A 78 -5.69 -6.43 2.18
CA PHE A 78 -4.93 -6.39 0.93
C PHE A 78 -4.57 -7.81 0.47
N GLN A 79 -4.47 -7.98 -0.84
CA GLN A 79 -4.19 -9.29 -1.45
C GLN A 79 -2.94 -9.27 -2.33
N LYS A 80 -2.55 -8.09 -2.82
CA LYS A 80 -1.35 -7.93 -3.64
C LYS A 80 -0.11 -7.78 -2.77
N ALA A 81 1.05 -7.66 -3.39
CA ALA A 81 2.33 -7.47 -2.70
C ALA A 81 3.16 -6.43 -3.45
N PHE A 82 4.38 -6.15 -2.97
CA PHE A 82 5.33 -5.26 -3.66
C PHE A 82 4.77 -3.86 -3.96
N PHE A 83 3.99 -3.30 -3.03
CA PHE A 83 3.34 -2.00 -3.24
C PHE A 83 4.33 -0.83 -3.43
N CYS A 84 5.57 -0.98 -2.98
CA CYS A 84 6.64 0.00 -3.16
C CYS A 84 7.07 0.16 -4.62
N THR A 85 6.95 -0.88 -5.45
CA THR A 85 7.36 -0.88 -6.86
C THR A 85 6.17 -1.02 -7.81
N ARG A 86 5.18 -1.84 -7.46
CA ARG A 86 4.05 -2.22 -8.35
C ARG A 86 2.79 -1.36 -8.17
N GLY A 87 2.83 -0.36 -7.29
CA GLY A 87 1.67 0.49 -6.98
C GLY A 87 0.72 -0.11 -5.95
N ASN A 88 -0.36 0.61 -5.61
CA ASN A 88 -1.31 0.19 -4.59
C ASN A 88 -2.24 -0.97 -5.06
N GLU A 89 -3.02 -1.52 -4.14
CA GLU A 89 -3.93 -2.64 -4.38
C GLU A 89 -4.85 -2.42 -5.60
N GLN A 90 -5.48 -1.25 -5.71
CA GLN A 90 -6.40 -0.93 -6.80
C GLN A 90 -5.68 -0.87 -8.15
N GLN A 91 -4.52 -0.20 -8.19
CA GLN A 91 -3.70 -0.11 -9.40
C GLN A 91 -3.31 -1.50 -9.89
N GLN A 92 -2.83 -2.37 -9.00
CA GLN A 92 -2.43 -3.74 -9.35
C GLN A 92 -3.62 -4.60 -9.79
N ARG A 93 -4.80 -4.46 -9.18
CA ARG A 93 -6.02 -5.16 -9.62
C ARG A 93 -6.42 -4.77 -11.04
N ILE A 94 -6.43 -3.46 -11.31
CA ILE A 94 -6.77 -2.93 -12.64
C ILE A 94 -5.78 -3.44 -13.71
N LEU A 95 -4.48 -3.37 -13.42
CA LEU A 95 -3.44 -3.89 -14.33
C LEU A 95 -3.64 -5.38 -14.63
N SER A 96 -3.91 -6.19 -13.59
CA SER A 96 -4.16 -7.63 -13.80
C SER A 96 -5.37 -7.91 -14.69
N ILE A 97 -6.41 -7.06 -14.66
CA ILE A 97 -7.58 -7.19 -15.54
C ILE A 97 -7.20 -6.87 -16.99
N TYR A 98 -6.41 -5.83 -17.22
CA TYR A 98 -5.94 -5.48 -18.57
C TYR A 98 -5.05 -6.58 -19.15
N GLU A 99 -4.10 -7.11 -18.39
CA GLU A 99 -3.25 -8.22 -18.82
C GLU A 99 -4.05 -9.49 -19.15
N MET A 100 -5.11 -9.78 -18.39
CA MET A 100 -6.02 -10.88 -18.71
C MET A 100 -6.76 -10.63 -20.03
N ARG A 101 -7.19 -9.40 -20.30
CA ARG A 101 -7.84 -9.03 -21.55
C ARG A 101 -6.90 -9.18 -22.75
N ASP A 102 -5.66 -8.72 -22.62
CA ASP A 102 -4.66 -8.80 -23.70
C ASP A 102 -4.20 -10.24 -24.01
N LYS A 103 -4.39 -11.19 -23.08
CA LYS A 103 -4.14 -12.63 -23.32
C LYS A 103 -5.32 -13.36 -23.96
N VAL A 104 -6.50 -12.75 -23.97
CA VAL A 104 -7.74 -13.32 -24.52
C VAL A 104 -7.99 -12.86 -25.96
N TYR A 105 -7.45 -11.69 -26.36
CA TYR A 105 -7.49 -11.15 -27.71
C TYR A 105 -6.17 -11.39 -28.47
#